data_AF-A0A7Z9X0G5-F1
#
_entry.id   AF-A0A7Z9X0G5-F1
#
_cell.length_a   1.000
_cell.length_b   1.000
_cell.length_c   1.000
_cell.angle_alpha   90.00
_cell.angle_beta   90.00
_cell.angle_gamma   90.00
#
_symmetry.space_group_name_H-M   'P 1'
#
loop_
_entity.id
_entity.type
_entity.pdbx_description
1 polymer ?
#
loop_
_entity_poly.entity_id
_entity_poly.type
_entity_poly.pdbx_seq_one_letter_code
_entity_poly.pdbx_strand_id
1 'polypeptide(L)'
;MHENIMNPMALSDPSYQYNHNVGLLLGIDPDRSYGNTMADFNKIGEYSIHKNAFIGLSHRFPNTSGGEAGKFRFTNNYVYGFQGDGTGQRLARVSGFASNDFVNNVYQQSNYSPDFTTRNLYGYLNNETPGNIDSMGSFYVDGNLFLNNDNTVHPITSVIQANGRMILHDRQGGSNSGNTGLNLDETNSILRDEEIPANSYPVQKLAASQVKNNVLANVGGNIRFNADGTAFVDDEIDLFYLDWAKNNTDPAYFTTEIGDGGIGDSGRFQYPAYSTANAVNLDIYDTDRDGIPNTWELAHNLDPEDPNNNTIRADRNWNIGHYLVKNNAGYTDLEMYLADIGGDFHMLANRSSQQ
;
A
#
# COMPACT_ATOMS: atom_id res chain seq x y z
N MET A 1 4.50 12.63 -3.81
CA MET A 1 5.06 12.07 -2.55
C MET A 1 3.90 12.09 -1.55
N HIS A 2 3.29 10.95 -1.23
CA HIS A 2 1.98 10.93 -0.56
C HIS A 2 2.05 10.19 0.78
N GLU A 3 1.48 10.78 1.82
CA GLU A 3 1.29 10.20 3.16
C GLU A 3 -0.20 9.87 3.32
N ASN A 4 -0.65 8.71 2.84
CA ASN A 4 -2.08 8.36 2.79
C ASN A 4 -2.43 7.31 3.87
N ILE A 5 -3.69 7.32 4.33
CA ILE A 5 -4.30 6.07 4.84
C ILE A 5 -4.77 5.32 3.60
N MET A 6 -4.09 4.25 3.22
CA MET A 6 -4.67 3.34 2.23
C MET A 6 -5.73 2.51 2.92
N ASN A 7 -6.99 2.97 2.84
CA ASN A 7 -8.12 2.13 3.19
C ASN A 7 -8.22 0.99 2.18
N PRO A 8 -8.39 -0.26 2.63
CA PRO A 8 -8.57 -1.38 1.73
C PRO A 8 -9.82 -1.15 0.87
N MET A 9 -9.69 -1.28 -0.45
CA MET A 9 -10.86 -1.46 -1.30
C MET A 9 -11.55 -2.76 -0.88
N ALA A 10 -12.73 -2.63 -0.27
CA ALA A 10 -13.61 -3.76 -0.02
C ALA A 10 -14.19 -4.22 -1.36
N LEU A 11 -13.54 -5.21 -2.00
CA LEU A 11 -14.18 -5.96 -3.08
C LEU A 11 -15.18 -6.93 -2.44
N SER A 12 -16.41 -6.49 -2.24
CA SER A 12 -17.48 -7.36 -1.74
C SER A 12 -17.96 -8.28 -2.87
N ASP A 13 -17.50 -9.54 -2.87
CA ASP A 13 -18.21 -10.63 -3.55
C ASP A 13 -19.35 -11.09 -2.63
N PRO A 14 -20.63 -10.89 -2.99
CA PRO A 14 -21.77 -11.25 -2.13
C PRO A 14 -21.90 -12.77 -1.87
N SER A 15 -21.12 -13.61 -2.57
CA SER A 15 -21.09 -15.06 -2.35
C SER A 15 -20.03 -15.51 -1.33
N TYR A 16 -19.08 -14.65 -0.95
CA TYR A 16 -18.06 -14.92 0.07
C TYR A 16 -18.41 -14.19 1.38
N GLN A 17 -18.87 -14.92 2.40
CA GLN A 17 -19.19 -14.38 3.74
C GLN A 17 -17.96 -13.89 4.54
N TYR A 18 -16.78 -13.84 3.93
CA TYR A 18 -15.56 -13.34 4.53
C TYR A 18 -15.16 -12.05 3.83
N ASN A 19 -15.34 -10.91 4.50
CA ASN A 19 -14.83 -9.64 4.00
C ASN A 19 -13.30 -9.74 3.87
N HIS A 20 -12.83 -9.63 2.63
CA HIS A 20 -11.47 -9.88 2.21
C HIS A 20 -10.76 -8.54 2.01
N ASN A 21 -10.42 -7.88 3.12
CA ASN A 21 -9.73 -6.58 3.12
C ASN A 21 -8.28 -6.77 2.68
N VAL A 22 -7.99 -6.60 1.40
CA VAL A 22 -6.61 -6.67 0.90
C VAL A 22 -5.93 -5.32 1.07
N GLY A 23 -4.66 -5.36 1.43
CA GLY A 23 -3.81 -4.18 1.39
C GLY A 23 -3.47 -3.79 -0.05
N LEU A 24 -2.17 -3.79 -0.33
CA LEU A 24 -1.60 -3.26 -1.55
C LEU A 24 -1.18 -4.39 -2.52
N LEU A 25 -1.73 -4.37 -3.74
CA LEU A 25 -1.33 -5.22 -4.85
C LEU A 25 -0.59 -4.35 -5.88
N LEU A 26 0.69 -4.61 -6.10
CA LEU A 26 1.50 -3.94 -7.11
C LEU A 26 1.97 -4.94 -8.16
N GLY A 27 1.76 -4.56 -9.41
CA GLY A 27 2.26 -5.28 -10.57
C GLY A 27 1.33 -6.33 -11.16
N ILE A 28 1.89 -7.15 -12.03
CA ILE A 28 1.15 -8.03 -12.93
C ILE A 28 1.26 -9.47 -12.45
N ASP A 29 0.13 -10.16 -12.29
CA ASP A 29 0.10 -11.57 -11.90
C ASP A 29 0.59 -12.46 -13.06
N PRO A 30 1.69 -13.21 -12.91
CA PRO A 30 2.18 -14.12 -13.94
C PRO A 30 1.23 -15.28 -14.21
N ASP A 31 0.43 -15.67 -13.21
CA ASP A 31 -0.33 -16.93 -13.27
C ASP A 31 -1.69 -16.77 -13.98
N ARG A 32 -2.16 -15.55 -14.21
CA ARG A 32 -3.53 -15.29 -14.68
C ARG A 32 -3.65 -14.64 -16.05
N SER A 33 -2.55 -14.23 -16.67
CA SER A 33 -2.59 -13.52 -17.95
C SER A 33 -1.97 -14.36 -19.05
N TYR A 34 -2.82 -15.16 -19.71
CA TYR A 34 -2.50 -15.79 -20.99
C TYR A 34 -2.08 -14.71 -22.01
N GLY A 35 -0.77 -14.50 -22.19
CA GLY A 35 -0.22 -13.62 -23.22
C GLY A 35 0.69 -12.48 -22.75
N ASN A 36 0.91 -12.29 -21.45
CA ASN A 36 1.87 -11.27 -21.00
C ASN A 36 3.31 -11.73 -21.27
N THR A 37 4.07 -10.86 -21.93
CA THR A 37 5.48 -11.10 -22.23
C THR A 37 6.35 -10.65 -21.06
N MET A 38 7.59 -11.15 -20.96
CA MET A 38 8.58 -10.60 -20.01
C MET A 38 8.79 -9.09 -20.20
N ALA A 39 8.54 -8.58 -21.41
CA ALA A 39 8.56 -7.14 -21.68
C ALA A 39 7.46 -6.39 -20.92
N ASP A 40 6.28 -7.00 -20.68
CA ASP A 40 5.23 -6.40 -19.86
C ASP A 40 5.60 -6.39 -18.37
N PHE A 41 6.26 -7.44 -17.89
CA PHE A 41 6.80 -7.52 -16.53
C PHE A 41 7.85 -6.43 -16.25
N ASN A 42 8.65 -6.10 -17.26
CA ASN A 42 9.68 -5.07 -17.17
C ASN A 42 9.17 -3.63 -17.37
N LYS A 43 7.87 -3.42 -17.64
CA LYS A 43 7.27 -2.07 -17.65
C LYS A 43 7.10 -1.49 -16.26
N ILE A 44 7.04 -2.35 -15.25
CA ILE A 44 7.02 -1.93 -13.85
C ILE A 44 8.41 -1.44 -13.52
N GLY A 45 8.53 -0.12 -13.35
CA GLY A 45 9.77 0.52 -12.93
C GLY A 45 9.90 0.51 -11.42
N GLU A 46 10.01 1.71 -10.86
CA GLU A 46 10.34 1.89 -9.46
C GLU A 46 9.21 2.57 -8.67
N TYR A 47 8.85 1.98 -7.53
CA TYR A 47 7.83 2.50 -6.62
C TYR A 47 8.38 2.60 -5.20
N SER A 48 8.07 3.70 -4.54
CA SER A 48 8.37 3.90 -3.12
C SER A 48 7.09 4.19 -2.36
N ILE A 49 6.81 3.37 -1.36
CA ILE A 49 5.64 3.42 -0.49
C ILE A 49 6.17 3.71 0.90
N HIS A 50 5.86 4.90 1.42
CA HIS A 50 6.43 5.31 2.68
C HIS A 50 5.49 6.12 3.55
N LYS A 51 5.65 6.00 4.87
CA LYS A 51 4.88 6.74 5.87
C LYS A 51 3.35 6.59 5.74
N ASN A 52 2.88 5.45 5.26
CA ASN A 52 1.46 5.14 5.18
C ASN A 52 1.01 4.34 6.41
N ALA A 53 -0.27 4.45 6.76
CA ALA A 53 -0.92 3.60 7.75
C ALA A 53 -1.79 2.52 7.07
N PHE A 54 -1.59 1.27 7.47
CA PHE A 54 -2.33 0.11 7.00
C PHE A 54 -3.03 -0.53 8.19
N ILE A 55 -4.34 -0.35 8.30
CA ILE A 55 -5.11 -0.66 9.51
C ILE A 55 -6.22 -1.62 9.13
N GLY A 56 -6.37 -2.75 9.84
CA GLY A 56 -7.52 -3.64 9.62
C GLY A 56 -7.44 -4.53 8.38
N LEU A 57 -6.23 -4.87 7.94
CA LEU A 57 -6.03 -5.65 6.73
C LEU A 57 -6.17 -7.16 6.98
N SER A 58 -6.74 -7.89 6.04
CA SER A 58 -6.68 -9.35 6.08
C SER A 58 -5.30 -9.88 5.68
N HIS A 59 -4.76 -9.41 4.55
CA HIS A 59 -3.44 -9.80 4.02
C HIS A 59 -2.99 -8.83 2.91
N ARG A 60 -1.78 -9.06 2.35
CA ARG A 60 -1.20 -8.36 1.19
C ARG A 60 -0.69 -6.95 1.45
N PHE A 61 0.01 -6.74 2.54
CA PHE A 61 0.86 -5.58 2.77
C PHE A 61 2.36 -5.92 2.69
N PRO A 62 3.00 -5.66 1.54
CA PRO A 62 2.46 -5.55 0.19
C PRO A 62 2.47 -6.92 -0.51
N ASN A 63 1.68 -7.04 -1.56
CA ASN A 63 1.94 -8.02 -2.60
C ASN A 63 2.57 -7.32 -3.80
N THR A 64 3.77 -7.69 -4.18
CA THR A 64 4.45 -7.17 -5.37
C THR A 64 4.67 -8.26 -6.40
N SER A 65 4.61 -7.87 -7.66
CA SER A 65 4.95 -8.72 -8.79
C SER A 65 5.64 -7.86 -9.86
N GLY A 66 6.69 -8.37 -10.51
CA GLY A 66 7.36 -7.61 -11.56
C GLY A 66 8.56 -8.34 -12.16
N GLY A 67 9.08 -7.81 -13.26
CA GLY A 67 10.34 -8.25 -13.85
C GLY A 67 11.55 -7.65 -13.12
N GLU A 68 12.74 -7.84 -13.68
CA GLU A 68 14.01 -7.36 -13.09
C GLU A 68 14.05 -5.83 -12.94
N ALA A 69 13.28 -5.11 -13.76
CA ALA A 69 13.14 -3.65 -13.66
C ALA A 69 12.30 -3.23 -12.44
N GLY A 70 11.47 -4.13 -11.90
CA GLY A 70 10.57 -3.86 -10.79
C GLY A 70 11.34 -3.62 -9.49
N LYS A 71 11.24 -2.40 -8.97
CA LYS A 71 11.91 -1.99 -7.73
C LYS A 71 10.90 -1.40 -6.77
N PHE A 72 10.69 -2.03 -5.62
CA PHE A 72 9.68 -1.62 -4.65
C PHE A 72 10.33 -1.31 -3.30
N ARG A 73 10.13 -0.10 -2.78
CA ARG A 73 10.62 0.28 -1.45
C ARG A 73 9.47 0.54 -0.51
N PHE A 74 9.46 -0.14 0.62
CA PHE A 74 8.51 0.01 1.72
C PHE A 74 9.26 0.60 2.89
N THR A 75 9.15 1.91 3.10
CA THR A 75 9.97 2.63 4.09
C THR A 75 9.11 3.36 5.11
N ASN A 76 9.37 3.18 6.41
CA ASN A 76 8.67 3.88 7.49
C ASN A 76 7.13 3.72 7.47
N ASN A 77 6.57 2.60 7.01
CA ASN A 77 5.12 2.40 7.06
C ASN A 77 4.70 1.83 8.43
N TYR A 78 3.46 2.11 8.84
CA TYR A 78 2.86 1.56 10.05
C TYR A 78 1.71 0.63 9.68
N VAL A 79 1.74 -0.59 10.20
CA VAL A 79 0.74 -1.63 9.94
C VAL A 79 0.14 -2.05 11.25
N TYR A 80 -1.17 -2.03 11.37
CA TYR A 80 -1.89 -2.37 12.59
C TYR A 80 -3.03 -3.34 12.30
N GLY A 81 -3.16 -4.37 13.11
CA GLY A 81 -4.31 -5.28 13.02
C GLY A 81 -4.37 -5.96 11.66
N PHE A 82 -3.43 -6.87 11.43
CA PHE A 82 -3.47 -7.74 10.27
C PHE A 82 -4.07 -9.09 10.66
N GLN A 83 -4.96 -9.63 9.83
CA GLN A 83 -5.55 -10.93 10.04
C GLN A 83 -4.50 -12.02 9.76
N GLY A 84 -4.52 -13.06 10.58
CA GLY A 84 -4.13 -14.37 10.12
C GLY A 84 -5.26 -15.30 10.51
N ASP A 85 -6.09 -15.60 9.54
CA ASP A 85 -7.33 -16.38 9.61
C ASP A 85 -7.16 -17.86 10.00
N GLY A 86 -6.08 -18.23 10.70
CA GLY A 86 -5.75 -19.63 10.98
C GLY A 86 -5.23 -20.39 9.76
N THR A 87 -5.57 -20.00 8.53
CA THR A 87 -5.26 -20.75 7.30
C THR A 87 -3.89 -20.45 6.69
N GLY A 88 -3.09 -19.60 7.34
CA GLY A 88 -1.76 -19.24 6.85
C GLY A 88 -1.75 -18.03 5.91
N GLN A 89 -2.72 -17.12 6.05
CA GLN A 89 -2.69 -15.87 5.31
C GLN A 89 -1.41 -15.06 5.57
N ARG A 90 -0.96 -14.39 4.51
CA ARG A 90 0.38 -13.83 4.32
C ARG A 90 0.36 -12.33 4.47
N LEU A 91 1.25 -11.76 5.28
CA LEU A 91 1.30 -10.30 5.34
C LEU A 91 1.80 -9.75 4.00
N ALA A 92 2.94 -10.22 3.50
CA ALA A 92 3.44 -9.82 2.18
C ALA A 92 3.54 -11.02 1.22
N ARG A 93 3.51 -10.74 -0.09
CA ARG A 93 3.88 -11.66 -1.18
C ARG A 93 4.83 -10.94 -2.11
N VAL A 94 5.86 -11.62 -2.57
CA VAL A 94 6.64 -11.14 -3.71
C VAL A 94 6.64 -12.24 -4.77
N SER A 95 6.36 -11.87 -6.00
CA SER A 95 6.43 -12.75 -7.17
C SER A 95 7.25 -12.13 -8.30
N GLY A 96 7.78 -12.98 -9.18
CA GLY A 96 8.65 -12.55 -10.28
C GLY A 96 10.03 -12.10 -9.80
N PHE A 97 10.72 -11.31 -10.61
CA PHE A 97 12.14 -10.94 -10.47
C PHE A 97 12.34 -9.57 -9.78
N ALA A 98 11.29 -9.02 -9.18
CA ALA A 98 11.34 -7.69 -8.61
C ALA A 98 12.21 -7.62 -7.34
N SER A 99 12.89 -6.50 -7.16
CA SER A 99 13.65 -6.18 -5.96
C SER A 99 12.76 -5.43 -4.96
N ASN A 100 12.78 -5.84 -3.70
CA ASN A 100 11.94 -5.28 -2.64
C ASN A 100 12.79 -4.87 -1.44
N ASP A 101 12.64 -3.62 -0.98
CA ASP A 101 13.25 -3.13 0.25
C ASP A 101 12.16 -2.95 1.32
N PHE A 102 12.39 -3.44 2.53
CA PHE A 102 11.56 -3.23 3.71
C PHE A 102 12.40 -2.56 4.79
N VAL A 103 12.25 -1.25 4.94
CA VAL A 103 13.14 -0.44 5.79
C VAL A 103 12.34 0.33 6.84
N ASN A 104 12.69 0.15 8.11
CA ASN A 104 12.12 0.90 9.24
C ASN A 104 10.58 0.86 9.34
N ASN A 105 9.90 -0.17 8.84
CA ASN A 105 8.47 -0.31 9.01
C ASN A 105 8.13 -0.80 10.43
N VAL A 106 6.92 -0.51 10.89
CA VAL A 106 6.38 -0.97 12.17
C VAL A 106 5.16 -1.81 11.92
N TYR A 107 5.17 -3.02 12.47
CA TYR A 107 4.07 -3.98 12.40
C TYR A 107 3.54 -4.19 13.81
N GLN A 108 2.33 -3.73 14.08
CA GLN A 108 1.70 -3.84 15.39
C GLN A 108 0.56 -4.86 15.33
N GLN A 109 0.68 -5.86 16.19
CA GLN A 109 -0.38 -6.80 16.49
C GLN A 109 -1.58 -6.06 17.08
N SER A 110 -2.78 -6.51 16.76
CA SER A 110 -4.00 -6.15 17.48
C SER A 110 -4.62 -7.39 18.16
N ASN A 111 -5.71 -7.29 18.93
CA ASN A 111 -6.27 -8.45 19.66
C ASN A 111 -6.83 -9.57 18.76
N TYR A 112 -7.10 -9.32 17.49
CA TYR A 112 -7.42 -10.38 16.52
C TYR A 112 -6.25 -10.77 15.62
N SER A 113 -5.14 -10.02 15.62
CA SER A 113 -3.93 -10.49 14.96
C SER A 113 -3.46 -11.73 15.72
N PRO A 114 -3.32 -12.87 15.04
CA PRO A 114 -2.86 -14.09 15.70
C PRO A 114 -1.50 -13.87 16.34
N ASP A 115 -1.17 -14.72 17.30
CA ASP A 115 0.19 -14.75 17.84
C ASP A 115 1.19 -14.92 16.67
N PHE A 116 2.16 -14.04 16.67
CA PHE A 116 3.08 -13.82 15.56
C PHE A 116 4.02 -14.99 15.34
N THR A 117 4.09 -15.92 16.30
CA THR A 117 4.93 -17.13 16.23
C THR A 117 4.58 -18.09 15.08
N THR A 118 3.57 -17.80 14.23
CA THR A 118 3.03 -18.76 13.24
C THR A 118 2.77 -18.23 11.81
N ARG A 119 3.37 -17.13 11.34
CA ARG A 119 2.99 -16.51 10.03
C ARG A 119 4.15 -16.21 9.06
N ASN A 120 3.82 -16.15 7.77
CA ASN A 120 4.61 -16.67 6.64
C ASN A 120 4.59 -15.75 5.39
N LEU A 121 5.74 -15.36 4.78
CA LEU A 121 5.83 -14.56 3.53
C LEU A 121 5.93 -15.50 2.37
N TYR A 122 4.98 -15.45 1.48
CA TYR A 122 4.99 -16.43 0.41
C TYR A 122 5.93 -15.95 -0.69
N GLY A 123 7.12 -16.54 -0.73
CA GLY A 123 7.88 -16.66 -1.96
C GLY A 123 7.16 -17.70 -2.80
N TYR A 124 6.56 -17.26 -3.92
CA TYR A 124 5.87 -18.20 -4.80
C TYR A 124 6.90 -18.78 -5.76
N LEU A 125 7.40 -19.97 -5.45
CA LEU A 125 8.13 -20.78 -6.43
C LEU A 125 7.09 -21.30 -7.42
N ASN A 126 7.14 -20.82 -8.66
CA ASN A 126 6.33 -21.41 -9.73
C ASN A 126 6.83 -22.84 -9.96
N ASN A 127 6.16 -23.80 -9.33
CA ASN A 127 6.39 -25.24 -9.45
C ASN A 127 6.22 -25.79 -10.88
N GLU A 128 5.90 -24.95 -11.86
CA GLU A 128 5.79 -25.38 -13.26
C GLU A 128 7.14 -25.64 -13.93
N THR A 129 8.26 -25.31 -13.28
CA THR A 129 9.56 -25.87 -13.68
C THR A 129 10.45 -26.11 -12.45
N PRO A 130 10.50 -27.35 -11.92
CA PRO A 130 11.43 -27.72 -10.87
C PRO A 130 12.87 -27.37 -11.29
N GLY A 131 13.49 -26.40 -10.60
CA GLY A 131 14.88 -26.01 -10.81
C GLY A 131 15.14 -24.54 -11.21
N ASN A 132 14.12 -23.68 -11.34
CA ASN A 132 14.35 -22.27 -11.72
C ASN A 132 14.20 -21.29 -10.54
N ILE A 133 15.15 -21.39 -9.60
CA ILE A 133 15.34 -20.45 -8.49
C ILE A 133 15.56 -19.01 -9.00
N ASP A 134 15.97 -18.87 -10.27
CA ASP A 134 16.21 -17.59 -10.93
C ASP A 134 14.97 -16.69 -11.03
N SER A 135 13.76 -17.20 -10.74
CA SER A 135 12.49 -16.45 -10.81
C SER A 135 12.03 -15.82 -9.49
N MET A 136 12.87 -15.81 -8.46
CA MET A 136 12.52 -15.23 -7.17
C MET A 136 12.91 -13.75 -7.08
N GLY A 137 12.02 -12.95 -6.49
CA GLY A 137 12.31 -11.57 -6.17
C GLY A 137 13.40 -11.49 -5.10
N SER A 138 14.13 -10.37 -5.07
CA SER A 138 15.19 -10.16 -4.08
C SER A 138 14.74 -9.23 -2.96
N PHE A 139 15.32 -9.38 -1.77
CA PHE A 139 14.88 -8.69 -0.56
C PHE A 139 16.03 -7.99 0.15
N TYR A 140 15.78 -6.77 0.61
CA TYR A 140 16.58 -6.11 1.63
C TYR A 140 15.66 -5.77 2.80
N VAL A 141 16.07 -6.08 4.02
CA VAL A 141 15.26 -5.86 5.24
C VAL A 141 16.15 -5.25 6.30
N ASP A 142 15.78 -4.06 6.78
CA ASP A 142 16.57 -3.36 7.78
C ASP A 142 15.70 -2.50 8.72
N GLY A 143 16.08 -2.47 10.00
CA GLY A 143 15.50 -1.57 11.00
C GLY A 143 14.01 -1.71 11.30
N ASN A 144 13.31 -2.74 10.82
CA ASN A 144 11.87 -2.91 11.07
C ASN A 144 11.60 -3.31 12.54
N LEU A 145 10.41 -2.97 13.04
CA LEU A 145 9.93 -3.38 14.36
C LEU A 145 8.62 -4.14 14.26
N PHE A 146 8.49 -5.15 15.11
CA PHE A 146 7.22 -5.75 15.44
C PHE A 146 6.82 -5.40 16.87
N LEU A 147 5.56 -5.05 17.08
CA LEU A 147 4.98 -4.69 18.37
C LEU A 147 3.87 -5.69 18.68
N ASN A 148 3.97 -6.38 19.81
CA ASN A 148 2.83 -7.13 20.36
C ASN A 148 1.72 -6.17 20.82
N ASN A 149 0.53 -6.70 21.11
CA ASN A 149 -0.59 -5.91 21.65
C ASN A 149 -0.24 -5.20 22.96
N ASP A 150 0.66 -5.79 23.76
CA ASP A 150 1.16 -5.21 25.00
C ASP A 150 2.28 -4.17 24.78
N ASN A 151 2.54 -3.80 23.52
CA ASN A 151 3.64 -2.95 23.04
C ASN A 151 5.05 -3.52 23.31
N THR A 152 5.19 -4.82 23.60
CA THR A 152 6.50 -5.45 23.64
C THR A 152 7.16 -5.35 22.26
N VAL A 153 8.38 -4.82 22.25
CA VAL A 153 9.11 -4.51 21.02
C VAL A 153 9.99 -5.69 20.60
N HIS A 154 9.87 -6.08 19.34
CA HIS A 154 10.65 -7.12 18.71
C HIS A 154 11.38 -6.53 17.50
N PRO A 155 12.69 -6.24 17.60
CA PRO A 155 13.47 -5.82 16.44
C PRO A 155 13.49 -6.88 15.36
N ILE A 156 13.51 -6.43 14.11
CA ILE A 156 13.63 -7.26 12.91
C ILE A 156 14.78 -6.71 12.09
N THR A 157 15.98 -7.18 12.41
CA THR A 157 17.25 -6.64 11.90
C THR A 157 17.94 -7.56 10.89
N SER A 158 17.29 -8.65 10.50
CA SER A 158 17.81 -9.59 9.50
C SER A 158 16.64 -10.32 8.88
N VAL A 159 16.84 -10.90 7.69
CA VAL A 159 15.81 -11.74 7.10
C VAL A 159 15.63 -13.07 7.82
N ILE A 160 16.60 -13.57 8.59
CA ILE A 160 16.34 -14.75 9.43
C ILE A 160 15.36 -14.40 10.56
N GLN A 161 15.55 -13.24 11.18
CA GLN A 161 14.57 -12.72 12.15
C GLN A 161 13.29 -12.27 11.47
N ALA A 162 13.35 -11.82 10.22
CA ALA A 162 12.16 -11.64 9.41
C ALA A 162 11.53 -13.02 9.24
N ASN A 163 12.08 -13.99 8.56
CA ASN A 163 11.54 -15.35 8.41
C ASN A 163 10.94 -15.97 9.67
N GLY A 164 11.59 -15.82 10.83
CA GLY A 164 11.06 -16.28 12.13
C GLY A 164 10.03 -15.35 12.79
N ARG A 165 9.94 -14.08 12.38
CA ARG A 165 9.03 -13.04 12.87
C ARG A 165 8.25 -12.40 11.71
N MET A 166 8.88 -11.60 10.84
CA MET A 166 8.37 -11.27 9.49
C MET A 166 8.66 -12.33 8.38
N ILE A 167 7.99 -13.49 8.40
CA ILE A 167 7.27 -13.93 7.19
C ILE A 167 8.34 -14.43 6.12
N LEU A 168 8.56 -15.76 5.95
CA LEU A 168 8.95 -16.45 4.68
C LEU A 168 8.47 -17.91 4.72
N HIS A 169 7.71 -18.34 3.72
CA HIS A 169 7.14 -19.66 3.55
C HIS A 169 7.05 -20.02 2.09
N ASP A 170 7.58 -21.18 1.77
CA ASP A 170 7.38 -21.80 0.47
C ASP A 170 6.14 -22.69 0.54
N ARG A 171 5.17 -22.41 -0.34
CA ARG A 171 4.13 -23.39 -0.63
C ARG A 171 4.62 -24.21 -1.81
N GLN A 172 5.32 -25.31 -1.54
CA GLN A 172 5.39 -26.38 -2.52
C GLN A 172 3.96 -26.77 -2.91
N GLY A 173 3.58 -26.41 -4.13
CA GLY A 173 2.28 -26.71 -4.70
C GLY A 173 2.10 -28.23 -4.78
N GLY A 174 1.31 -28.78 -3.87
CA GLY A 174 0.92 -30.19 -3.90
C GLY A 174 0.49 -30.69 -2.52
N SER A 175 -0.80 -30.60 -2.22
CA SER A 175 -1.53 -31.45 -1.27
C SER A 175 -0.86 -31.76 0.08
N ASN A 176 -1.18 -31.00 1.14
CA ASN A 176 -1.08 -31.38 2.58
C ASN A 176 0.19 -32.15 3.06
N SER A 177 1.26 -32.16 2.29
CA SER A 177 2.46 -32.92 2.59
C SER A 177 3.49 -31.93 3.13
N GLY A 178 3.86 -32.15 4.39
CA GLY A 178 4.93 -31.51 5.16
C GLY A 178 5.41 -30.15 4.68
N ASN A 179 5.04 -29.10 5.42
CA ASN A 179 5.74 -27.82 5.46
C ASN A 179 7.26 -28.04 5.64
N THR A 180 8.01 -28.18 4.56
CA THR A 180 9.44 -27.98 4.57
C THR A 180 9.64 -26.55 4.12
N GLY A 181 9.79 -25.62 5.07
CA GLY A 181 10.16 -24.25 4.73
C GLY A 181 11.41 -24.24 3.85
N LEU A 182 11.61 -23.14 3.11
CA LEU A 182 12.86 -22.92 2.36
C LEU A 182 14.04 -23.28 3.25
N ASN A 183 15.00 -24.01 2.70
CA ASN A 183 16.27 -24.17 3.40
C ASN A 183 16.85 -22.75 3.63
N LEU A 184 17.53 -22.55 4.76
CA LEU A 184 18.25 -21.33 5.07
C LEU A 184 19.16 -20.89 3.90
N ASP A 185 19.72 -21.86 3.17
CA ASP A 185 20.55 -21.60 1.99
C ASP A 185 19.77 -20.92 0.85
N GLU A 186 18.54 -21.35 0.57
CA GLU A 186 17.67 -20.75 -0.47
C GLU A 186 17.21 -19.35 -0.04
N THR A 187 16.88 -19.20 1.25
CA THR A 187 16.60 -17.87 1.83
C THR A 187 17.76 -16.93 1.59
N ASN A 188 19.00 -17.35 1.87
CA ASN A 188 20.16 -16.50 1.75
C ASN A 188 20.41 -16.06 0.29
N SER A 189 20.07 -16.90 -0.70
CA SER A 189 20.27 -16.56 -2.13
C SER A 189 19.38 -15.41 -2.64
N ILE A 190 18.25 -15.13 -1.99
CA ILE A 190 17.33 -14.06 -2.38
C ILE A 190 17.53 -12.78 -1.54
N LEU A 191 18.47 -12.80 -0.59
CA LEU A 191 18.80 -11.62 0.21
C LEU A 191 19.82 -10.76 -0.49
N ARG A 192 19.62 -9.46 -0.37
CA ARG A 192 20.62 -8.46 -0.71
C ARG A 192 21.24 -7.91 0.55
N ASP A 193 22.55 -7.71 0.50
CA ASP A 193 23.31 -7.04 1.56
C ASP A 193 23.12 -5.52 1.54
N GLU A 194 22.62 -4.98 0.43
CA GLU A 194 22.43 -3.55 0.20
C GLU A 194 21.02 -3.25 -0.30
N GLU A 195 20.50 -2.10 0.13
CA GLU A 195 19.24 -1.54 -0.33
C GLU A 195 19.29 -1.24 -1.84
N ILE A 196 18.13 -1.18 -2.51
CA ILE A 196 18.08 -0.72 -3.90
C ILE A 196 18.63 0.71 -3.92
N PRO A 197 19.60 1.04 -4.80
CA PRO A 197 20.18 2.37 -4.86
C PRO A 197 19.10 3.45 -4.85
N ALA A 198 19.31 4.49 -4.04
CA ALA A 198 18.33 5.57 -3.92
C ALA A 198 18.03 6.18 -5.30
N ASN A 199 16.76 6.53 -5.52
CA ASN A 199 16.40 7.34 -6.67
C ASN A 199 16.77 8.80 -6.46
N SER A 200 16.43 9.63 -7.45
CA SER A 200 16.60 11.08 -7.42
C SER A 200 15.90 11.79 -6.25
N TYR A 201 14.98 11.10 -5.55
CA TYR A 201 14.16 11.65 -4.46
C TYR A 201 14.16 10.71 -3.25
N PRO A 202 15.29 10.56 -2.54
CA PRO A 202 15.42 9.61 -1.45
C PRO A 202 14.40 9.90 -0.34
N VAL A 203 13.74 8.85 0.14
CA VAL A 203 12.83 8.94 1.28
C VAL A 203 13.63 9.18 2.56
N GLN A 204 13.24 10.20 3.32
CA GLN A 204 13.81 10.41 4.66
C GLN A 204 13.42 9.25 5.57
N LYS A 205 14.42 8.47 5.99
CA LYS A 205 14.26 7.37 6.93
C LYS A 205 14.10 7.90 8.35
N LEU A 206 13.10 7.38 9.05
CA LEU A 206 12.88 7.60 10.47
C LEU A 206 13.40 6.37 11.21
N ALA A 207 13.81 6.53 12.47
CA ALA A 207 13.97 5.35 13.31
C ALA A 207 12.61 4.66 13.45
N ALA A 208 12.55 3.33 13.33
CA ALA A 208 11.27 2.61 13.40
C ALA A 208 10.51 2.87 14.72
N SER A 209 11.21 3.16 15.82
CA SER A 209 10.57 3.57 17.09
C SER A 209 9.77 4.88 17.00
N GLN A 210 10.03 5.71 15.99
CA GLN A 210 9.34 6.98 15.73
C GLN A 210 8.20 6.82 14.72
N VAL A 211 8.21 5.75 13.92
CA VAL A 211 7.33 5.59 12.76
C VAL A 211 5.86 5.56 13.16
N LYS A 212 5.46 4.78 14.17
CA LYS A 212 4.07 4.75 14.65
C LYS A 212 3.54 6.16 14.95
N ASN A 213 4.24 6.91 15.79
CA ASN A 213 3.81 8.24 16.22
C ASN A 213 3.83 9.25 15.07
N ASN A 214 4.85 9.18 14.19
CA ASN A 214 4.97 10.09 13.07
C ASN A 214 3.88 9.84 12.02
N VAL A 215 3.66 8.58 11.65
CA VAL A 215 2.65 8.20 10.65
C VAL A 215 1.25 8.54 11.17
N LEU A 216 0.88 8.08 12.37
CA LEU A 216 -0.47 8.32 12.93
C LEU A 216 -0.81 9.78 13.22
N ALA A 217 0.19 10.67 13.23
CA ALA A 217 0.00 12.11 13.36
C ALA A 217 -0.22 12.83 12.01
N ASN A 218 0.14 12.20 10.90
CA ASN A 218 0.14 12.84 9.57
C ASN A 218 -0.77 12.18 8.54
N VAL A 219 -1.24 10.96 8.80
CA VAL A 219 -2.22 10.28 7.93
C VAL A 219 -3.67 10.59 8.33
N GLY A 220 -4.62 10.36 7.42
CA GLY A 220 -6.06 10.36 7.69
C GLY A 220 -6.80 11.62 7.28
N GLY A 221 -6.21 12.42 6.40
CA GLY A 221 -6.89 13.51 5.72
C GLY A 221 -7.31 13.14 4.30
N ASN A 222 -7.68 11.87 4.04
CA ASN A 222 -8.01 11.46 2.68
C ASN A 222 -9.24 12.21 2.19
N ILE A 223 -9.12 12.81 1.01
CA ILE A 223 -10.27 13.29 0.25
C ILE A 223 -10.79 12.18 -0.62
N ARG A 224 -12.11 12.02 -0.61
CA ARG A 224 -12.84 11.13 -1.51
C ARG A 224 -13.61 11.97 -2.51
N PHE A 225 -13.96 11.36 -3.63
CA PHE A 225 -14.72 12.03 -4.67
C PHE A 225 -16.07 11.36 -4.84
N ASN A 226 -17.12 12.16 -4.87
CA ASN A 226 -18.44 11.71 -5.28
C ASN A 226 -18.43 11.30 -6.77
N ALA A 227 -19.50 10.64 -7.21
CA ALA A 227 -19.65 10.23 -8.61
C ALA A 227 -19.64 11.41 -9.60
N ASP A 228 -19.87 12.64 -9.13
CA ASP A 228 -19.81 13.88 -9.89
C ASP A 228 -18.44 14.59 -9.79
N GLY A 229 -17.43 13.95 -9.20
CA GLY A 229 -16.10 14.51 -9.03
C GLY A 229 -16.00 15.55 -7.92
N THR A 230 -17.05 15.78 -7.11
CA THR A 230 -16.95 16.68 -5.96
C THR A 230 -16.18 16.02 -4.81
N ALA A 231 -15.17 16.72 -4.32
CA ALA A 231 -14.40 16.32 -3.14
C ALA A 231 -15.31 16.31 -1.89
N PHE A 232 -15.25 15.22 -1.13
CA PHE A 232 -15.78 15.14 0.22
C PHE A 232 -14.73 14.56 1.15
N VAL A 233 -14.71 15.07 2.36
CA VAL A 233 -13.80 14.66 3.42
C VAL A 233 -14.52 13.57 4.23
N ASP A 234 -14.02 12.34 4.19
CA ASP A 234 -14.56 11.20 4.94
C ASP A 234 -13.74 10.94 6.21
N ASP A 235 -13.47 12.02 6.96
CA ASP A 235 -12.62 12.00 8.13
C ASP A 235 -13.16 11.06 9.22
N GLU A 236 -14.48 10.82 9.28
CA GLU A 236 -15.07 9.98 10.33
C GLU A 236 -14.55 8.53 10.27
N ILE A 237 -14.44 7.97 9.07
CA ILE A 237 -13.93 6.61 8.88
C ILE A 237 -12.43 6.55 9.16
N ASP A 238 -11.66 7.51 8.64
CA ASP A 238 -10.21 7.56 8.83
C ASP A 238 -9.86 7.76 10.32
N LEU A 239 -10.55 8.67 11.00
CA LEU A 239 -10.40 8.91 12.44
C LEU A 239 -10.73 7.67 13.26
N PHE A 240 -11.71 6.88 12.84
CA PHE A 240 -12.09 5.66 13.54
C PHE A 240 -11.00 4.57 13.47
N TYR A 241 -10.40 4.32 12.29
CA TYR A 241 -9.26 3.42 12.16
C TYR A 241 -8.02 3.94 12.90
N LEU A 242 -7.79 5.26 12.85
CA LEU A 242 -6.70 5.89 13.59
C LEU A 242 -6.89 5.74 15.10
N ASP A 243 -8.11 5.90 15.61
CA ASP A 243 -8.43 5.75 17.02
C ASP A 243 -8.09 4.33 17.49
N TRP A 244 -8.47 3.32 16.72
CA TRP A 244 -8.08 1.94 17.00
C TRP A 244 -6.58 1.73 17.10
N ALA A 245 -5.85 2.19 16.09
CA ALA A 245 -4.43 1.95 16.05
C ALA A 245 -3.66 2.77 17.11
N LYS A 246 -4.18 3.94 17.50
CA LYS A 246 -3.67 4.78 18.59
C LYS A 246 -3.94 4.15 19.95
N ASN A 247 -5.17 3.67 20.17
CA ASN A 247 -5.64 3.17 21.46
C ASN A 247 -5.43 1.66 21.63
N ASN A 248 -4.92 0.98 20.60
CA ASN A 248 -4.80 -0.47 20.55
C ASN A 248 -6.15 -1.16 20.84
N THR A 249 -7.23 -0.60 20.29
CA THR A 249 -8.57 -1.19 20.33
C THR A 249 -8.86 -1.88 19.01
N ASP A 250 -9.67 -2.92 19.04
CA ASP A 250 -9.91 -3.75 17.86
C ASP A 250 -11.27 -3.49 17.22
N PRO A 251 -11.38 -3.61 15.88
CA PRO A 251 -12.59 -4.10 15.26
C PRO A 251 -12.94 -5.45 15.87
N ALA A 252 -14.20 -5.65 16.26
CA ALA A 252 -14.62 -6.94 16.73
C ALA A 252 -14.52 -7.98 15.59
N TYR A 253 -13.92 -9.14 15.88
CA TYR A 253 -13.61 -10.17 14.88
C TYR A 253 -14.91 -10.76 14.29
N PHE A 254 -15.05 -10.70 12.97
CA PHE A 254 -16.24 -11.19 12.23
C PHE A 254 -17.58 -10.61 12.69
N THR A 255 -17.57 -9.47 13.34
CA THR A 255 -18.85 -8.83 13.58
C THR A 255 -19.36 -8.23 12.29
N THR A 256 -20.61 -8.56 12.01
CA THR A 256 -21.41 -7.95 10.95
C THR A 256 -22.37 -6.93 11.53
N GLU A 257 -22.23 -6.59 12.83
CA GLU A 257 -23.09 -5.58 13.44
C GLU A 257 -22.69 -4.22 12.88
N ILE A 258 -23.65 -3.55 12.26
CA ILE A 258 -23.43 -2.23 11.69
C ILE A 258 -23.04 -1.28 12.83
N GLY A 259 -21.87 -0.66 12.72
CA GLY A 259 -21.41 0.37 13.64
C GLY A 259 -20.31 -0.06 14.62
N ASP A 260 -19.94 -1.33 14.65
CA ASP A 260 -18.87 -1.82 15.52
C ASP A 260 -17.49 -1.83 14.83
N GLY A 261 -17.47 -1.55 13.52
CA GLY A 261 -16.26 -1.49 12.74
C GLY A 261 -15.60 -2.84 12.47
N GLY A 262 -16.26 -3.96 12.77
CA GLY A 262 -15.77 -5.26 12.38
C GLY A 262 -15.35 -5.28 10.91
N ILE A 263 -14.38 -6.13 10.57
CA ILE A 263 -14.02 -6.39 9.16
C ILE A 263 -15.29 -6.75 8.34
N GLY A 264 -16.35 -7.25 8.99
CA GLY A 264 -17.70 -7.53 8.47
C GLY A 264 -18.64 -6.33 8.25
N ASP A 265 -18.36 -5.14 8.79
CA ASP A 265 -19.22 -3.93 8.72
C ASP A 265 -19.08 -3.20 7.37
N SER A 266 -19.20 -3.93 6.26
CA SER A 266 -19.21 -3.34 4.91
C SER A 266 -20.36 -2.35 4.70
N GLY A 267 -21.37 -2.35 5.59
CA GLY A 267 -22.49 -1.42 5.59
C GLY A 267 -22.10 0.02 5.93
N ARG A 268 -21.14 0.24 6.84
CA ARG A 268 -20.51 1.57 7.04
C ARG A 268 -19.56 1.93 5.91
N PHE A 269 -18.95 0.94 5.27
CA PHE A 269 -18.01 1.12 4.17
C PHE A 269 -18.69 1.11 2.80
N GLN A 270 -19.89 1.70 2.69
CA GLN A 270 -20.46 2.01 1.37
C GLN A 270 -19.66 3.15 0.74
N TYR A 271 -18.55 2.77 0.11
CA TYR A 271 -17.87 3.65 -0.83
C TYR A 271 -18.89 4.05 -1.90
N PRO A 272 -18.94 5.33 -2.32
CA PRO A 272 -19.76 5.73 -3.46
C PRO A 272 -19.43 4.78 -4.61
N ALA A 273 -20.42 3.99 -5.03
CA ALA A 273 -20.24 3.20 -6.23
C ALA A 273 -20.02 4.19 -7.37
N TYR A 274 -18.83 4.19 -7.97
CA TYR A 274 -18.64 4.88 -9.24
C TYR A 274 -19.63 4.25 -10.21
N SER A 275 -20.71 4.96 -10.49
CA SER A 275 -21.73 4.50 -11.42
C SER A 275 -21.04 4.37 -12.77
N THR A 276 -20.82 3.14 -13.22
CA THR A 276 -20.22 2.88 -14.54
C THR A 276 -21.09 3.43 -15.67
N ALA A 277 -22.37 3.71 -15.38
CA ALA A 277 -23.31 4.36 -16.29
C ALA A 277 -23.05 5.87 -16.46
N ASN A 278 -22.41 6.53 -15.47
CA ASN A 278 -21.94 7.92 -15.59
C ASN A 278 -20.43 8.02 -15.85
N ALA A 279 -19.64 6.98 -15.52
CA ALA A 279 -18.21 6.92 -15.83
C ALA A 279 -17.89 6.87 -17.34
N VAL A 280 -18.87 6.53 -18.17
CA VAL A 280 -18.76 6.65 -19.64
C VAL A 280 -18.93 8.09 -20.14
N ASN A 281 -19.25 9.05 -19.27
CA ASN A 281 -19.49 10.45 -19.66
C ASN A 281 -18.95 11.51 -18.68
N LEU A 282 -18.37 11.12 -17.54
CA LEU A 282 -17.69 12.02 -16.61
C LEU A 282 -16.19 11.70 -16.59
N ASP A 283 -15.38 12.65 -17.05
CA ASP A 283 -14.28 13.22 -16.27
C ASP A 283 -13.10 12.35 -15.77
N ILE A 284 -12.90 11.14 -16.28
CA ILE A 284 -11.75 10.27 -15.94
C ILE A 284 -10.93 9.80 -17.14
N TYR A 285 -11.21 10.34 -18.33
CA TYR A 285 -10.38 10.05 -19.49
C TYR A 285 -9.09 10.86 -19.37
N ASP A 286 -7.95 10.17 -19.40
CA ASP A 286 -6.59 10.70 -19.50
C ASP A 286 -6.14 10.34 -20.93
N THR A 287 -6.34 11.28 -21.86
CA THR A 287 -6.23 11.04 -23.31
C THR A 287 -4.81 10.66 -23.70
N ASP A 288 -3.83 11.32 -23.10
CA ASP A 288 -2.41 11.18 -23.41
C ASP A 288 -1.69 10.18 -22.49
N ARG A 289 -2.37 9.71 -21.43
CA ARG A 289 -1.93 8.69 -20.45
C ARG A 289 -0.78 9.17 -19.58
N ASP A 290 -0.77 10.45 -19.25
CA ASP A 290 0.27 11.06 -18.45
C ASP A 290 0.03 10.91 -16.93
N GLY A 291 -1.16 10.43 -16.54
CA GLY A 291 -1.58 10.21 -15.16
C GLY A 291 -2.48 11.31 -14.59
N ILE A 292 -2.86 12.32 -15.38
CA ILE A 292 -3.76 13.41 -15.00
C ILE A 292 -5.05 13.30 -15.83
N PRO A 293 -6.24 13.35 -15.23
CA PRO A 293 -7.49 13.35 -15.99
C PRO A 293 -7.66 14.64 -16.81
N ASN A 294 -8.15 14.52 -18.05
CA ASN A 294 -8.40 15.64 -18.97
C ASN A 294 -9.16 16.80 -18.33
N THR A 295 -10.10 16.51 -17.44
CA THR A 295 -10.91 17.55 -16.80
C THR A 295 -10.18 18.33 -15.73
N TRP A 296 -9.28 17.68 -15.00
CA TRP A 296 -8.40 18.39 -14.10
C TRP A 296 -7.45 19.29 -14.89
N GLU A 297 -6.91 18.77 -16.00
CA GLU A 297 -6.06 19.54 -16.91
C GLU A 297 -6.78 20.78 -17.47
N LEU A 298 -7.98 20.60 -18.04
CA LEU A 298 -8.79 21.69 -18.58
C LEU A 298 -9.15 22.73 -17.52
N ALA A 299 -9.50 22.29 -16.29
CA ALA A 299 -9.81 23.21 -15.18
C ALA A 299 -8.60 24.09 -14.81
N HIS A 300 -7.39 23.63 -15.09
CA HIS A 300 -6.14 24.33 -14.79
C HIS A 300 -5.44 24.90 -16.03
N ASN A 301 -6.14 24.96 -17.17
CA ASN A 301 -5.63 25.46 -18.46
C ASN A 301 -4.41 24.67 -18.98
N LEU A 302 -4.45 23.36 -18.83
CA LEU A 302 -3.54 22.40 -19.46
C LEU A 302 -4.14 21.80 -20.73
N ASP A 303 -3.28 21.19 -21.55
CA ASP A 303 -3.66 20.55 -22.82
C ASP A 303 -3.77 19.03 -22.62
N PRO A 304 -4.98 18.44 -22.62
CA PRO A 304 -5.17 17.01 -22.37
C PRO A 304 -4.58 16.06 -23.42
N GLU A 305 -4.01 16.59 -24.50
CA GLU A 305 -3.31 15.80 -25.52
C GLU A 305 -1.77 15.90 -25.39
N ASP A 306 -1.23 16.65 -24.42
CA ASP A 306 0.21 16.80 -24.19
C ASP A 306 0.73 15.83 -23.12
N PRO A 307 1.30 14.67 -23.52
CA PRO A 307 1.75 13.62 -22.59
C PRO A 307 2.89 14.05 -21.65
N ASN A 308 3.36 15.30 -21.78
CA ASN A 308 4.40 15.86 -20.95
C ASN A 308 3.86 16.74 -19.81
N ASN A 309 2.55 17.02 -19.71
CA ASN A 309 1.98 17.81 -18.63
C ASN A 309 2.45 17.30 -17.25
N ASN A 310 2.46 15.99 -17.05
CA ASN A 310 2.96 15.33 -15.85
C ASN A 310 4.42 15.64 -15.45
N THR A 311 5.25 16.13 -16.38
CA THR A 311 6.67 16.42 -16.16
C THR A 311 6.98 17.92 -16.12
N ILE A 312 6.07 18.79 -16.56
CA ILE A 312 6.30 20.23 -16.59
C ILE A 312 6.34 20.77 -15.16
N ARG A 313 7.51 21.26 -14.76
CA ARG A 313 7.68 22.03 -13.52
C ARG A 313 7.29 23.48 -13.78
N ALA A 314 6.04 23.83 -13.52
CA ALA A 314 5.57 25.20 -13.66
C ALA A 314 5.64 25.94 -12.31
N ASP A 315 6.44 27.00 -12.25
CA ASP A 315 6.35 28.03 -11.19
C ASP A 315 5.10 28.90 -11.43
N ARG A 316 3.93 28.25 -11.33
CA ARG A 316 2.62 28.88 -11.44
C ARG A 316 1.82 28.67 -10.17
N ASN A 317 0.94 29.62 -9.90
CA ASN A 317 -0.03 29.45 -8.82
C ASN A 317 -1.20 28.61 -9.31
N TRP A 318 -1.68 27.71 -8.46
CA TRP A 318 -2.78 26.81 -8.77
C TRP A 318 -4.02 27.22 -8.03
N ASN A 319 -5.12 27.42 -8.76
CA ASN A 319 -6.40 27.75 -8.19
C ASN A 319 -7.25 26.49 -8.05
N ILE A 320 -7.17 25.85 -6.87
CA ILE A 320 -7.87 24.61 -6.57
C ILE A 320 -9.28 24.93 -6.01
N GLY A 321 -9.96 25.88 -6.65
CA GLY A 321 -11.29 26.38 -6.26
C GLY A 321 -11.31 27.23 -4.98
N HIS A 322 -10.98 26.64 -3.83
CA HIS A 322 -11.11 27.29 -2.52
C HIS A 322 -9.84 27.99 -2.02
N TYR A 323 -8.69 27.67 -2.62
CA TYR A 323 -7.40 28.24 -2.22
C TYR A 323 -6.46 28.36 -3.41
N LEU A 324 -5.56 29.34 -3.29
CA LEU A 324 -4.48 29.57 -4.24
C LEU A 324 -3.20 28.93 -3.69
N VAL A 325 -2.71 27.87 -4.34
CA VAL A 325 -1.45 27.22 -3.98
C VAL A 325 -0.31 27.89 -4.75
N LYS A 326 0.70 28.38 -4.04
CA LYS A 326 1.93 28.92 -4.65
C LYS A 326 2.96 27.80 -4.84
N ASN A 327 3.23 27.41 -6.08
CA ASN A 327 4.15 26.32 -6.39
C ASN A 327 5.64 26.76 -6.45
N ASN A 328 6.12 27.42 -5.39
CA ASN A 328 7.51 27.90 -5.33
C ASN A 328 8.53 26.73 -5.25
N ALA A 329 8.07 25.53 -4.91
CA ALA A 329 8.90 24.33 -4.83
C ALA A 329 9.14 23.69 -6.21
N GLY A 330 8.42 24.15 -7.24
CA GLY A 330 8.54 23.65 -8.61
C GLY A 330 8.00 22.25 -8.78
N TYR A 331 6.93 21.87 -8.08
CA TYR A 331 6.22 20.61 -8.32
C TYR A 331 5.75 20.51 -9.77
N THR A 332 5.70 19.29 -10.32
CA THR A 332 5.10 19.06 -11.64
C THR A 332 3.58 19.14 -11.59
N ASP A 333 2.93 19.22 -12.75
CA ASP A 333 1.46 19.25 -12.81
C ASP A 333 0.83 17.97 -12.24
N LEU A 334 1.47 16.82 -12.45
CA LEU A 334 1.04 15.55 -11.84
C LEU A 334 1.21 15.58 -10.31
N GLU A 335 2.33 16.10 -9.80
CA GLU A 335 2.51 16.23 -8.35
C GLU A 335 1.46 17.15 -7.73
N MET A 336 1.06 18.22 -8.44
CA MET A 336 0.01 19.13 -8.03
C MET A 336 -1.37 18.48 -8.06
N TYR A 337 -1.69 17.72 -9.11
CA TYR A 337 -2.91 16.92 -9.20
C TYR A 337 -2.99 15.91 -8.07
N LEU A 338 -1.93 15.14 -7.85
CA LEU A 338 -1.90 14.12 -6.80
C LEU A 338 -2.00 14.73 -5.39
N ALA A 339 -1.45 15.92 -5.16
CA ALA A 339 -1.59 16.65 -3.90
C ALA A 339 -3.02 17.20 -3.70
N ASP A 340 -3.68 17.64 -4.78
CA ASP A 340 -5.09 18.06 -4.77
C ASP A 340 -6.00 16.87 -4.40
N ILE A 341 -5.90 15.76 -5.13
CA ILE A 341 -6.71 14.56 -4.83
C ILE A 341 -6.32 13.87 -3.52
N GLY A 342 -5.09 14.07 -3.05
CA GLY A 342 -4.63 13.64 -1.73
C GLY A 342 -5.17 14.50 -0.59
N GLY A 343 -5.72 15.68 -0.88
CA GLY A 343 -6.24 16.61 0.11
C GLY A 343 -5.18 17.42 0.86
N ASP A 344 -3.94 17.40 0.40
CA ASP A 344 -2.80 18.05 1.07
C ASP A 344 -3.08 19.54 1.32
N PHE A 345 -3.66 20.22 0.34
CA PHE A 345 -3.93 21.65 0.44
C PHE A 345 -5.11 21.98 1.37
N HIS A 346 -6.10 21.09 1.48
CA HIS A 346 -7.20 21.24 2.44
C HIS A 346 -6.71 21.12 3.87
N MET A 347 -5.80 20.18 4.13
CA MET A 347 -5.17 20.03 5.45
C MET A 347 -4.36 21.27 5.83
N LEU A 348 -3.63 21.87 4.89
CA LEU A 348 -2.87 23.10 5.13
C LEU A 348 -3.77 24.29 5.45
N ALA A 349 -4.88 24.45 4.72
CA ALA A 349 -5.85 25.52 4.96
C ALA A 349 -6.46 25.43 6.37
N ASN A 350 -6.86 24.23 6.80
CA ASN A 350 -7.46 24.01 8.13
C ASN A 350 -6.46 24.19 9.29
N ARG A 351 -5.17 23.92 9.09
CA ARG A 351 -4.13 24.18 10.10
C ARG A 351 -3.84 25.66 10.27
N SER A 352 -3.97 26.46 9.21
CA SER A 352 -3.71 27.90 9.25
C SER A 352 -4.76 28.70 10.03
N SER A 353 -5.98 28.18 10.19
CA SER A 353 -7.06 28.82 10.96
C SER A 353 -7.03 28.51 12.46
N GLN A 354 -6.11 27.65 12.91
CA GLN A 354 -5.93 27.25 14.31
C GLN A 354 -4.72 27.89 15.00
N GLN A 355 -3.96 28.73 14.29
CA GLN A 355 -2.92 29.62 14.84
C GLN A 355 -3.46 31.03 14.98
#